data_AF-N8VX32-F1
#
_entry.id   AF-N8VX32-F1
#
_cell.length_a   1.000
_cell.length_b   1.000
_cell.length_c   1.000
_cell.angle_alpha   90.00
_cell.angle_beta   90.00
_cell.angle_gamma   90.00
#
_symmetry.space_group_name_H-M   'P 1'
#
loop_
_entity.id
_entity.type
_entity.pdbx_description
1 polymer ?
#
loop_
_entity_poly.entity_id
_entity_poly.type
_entity_poly.pdbx_seq_one_letter_code
_entity_poly.pdbx_strand_id
1 'polypeptide(L)'
;MSNLIVADLEKEMLEMPQADCPVAHHFGPGIYIREVTLPAGIFAVGHTQRYEHLNIMLTGKVAIVDGDQVRVLEAPLIFTGKPGRKVGYVLETCVWQNVYATDETDIDTLEAHYLDKSENWKAYDKEQSEIAHALNQHNRDDYAQALKEFGFDANTARQQAEEESDQIDMPNAFKAVVQVRDSNIEGKGLFLSWHIAAGQIIAPARVSGKRTPAGRYVNHSINPNCKYTADEKGDIYLVSLRDIDGCKGGNKGEELTVDYRQALTLNKELSKCQE
;
A
#
# COMPACT_ATOMS: atom_id res chain seq x y z
N MET A 1 23.96 6.99 25.55
CA MET A 1 24.12 5.53 25.29
C MET A 1 24.17 5.28 23.78
N SER A 2 25.10 4.45 23.29
CA SER A 2 25.47 4.32 21.86
C SER A 2 24.41 3.57 21.04
N ASN A 3 24.39 3.79 19.71
CA ASN A 3 23.48 3.24 18.67
C ASN A 3 23.15 1.72 18.71
N LEU A 4 23.72 0.95 19.65
CA LEU A 4 23.49 -0.48 19.83
C LEU A 4 22.08 -0.80 20.38
N ILE A 5 21.44 0.08 21.17
CA ILE A 5 20.16 -0.28 21.85
C ILE A 5 18.93 -0.27 20.91
N VAL A 6 18.86 0.64 19.95
CA VAL A 6 17.64 0.80 19.12
C VAL A 6 17.58 -0.24 18.00
N ALA A 7 18.73 -0.59 17.41
CA ALA A 7 18.79 -1.62 16.37
C ALA A 7 18.44 -3.00 16.94
N ASP A 8 18.97 -3.33 18.12
CA ASP A 8 18.65 -4.59 18.82
C ASP A 8 17.17 -4.62 19.23
N LEU A 9 16.64 -3.52 19.75
CA LEU A 9 15.21 -3.40 20.08
C LEU A 9 14.30 -3.61 18.87
N GLU A 10 14.60 -2.97 17.73
CA GLU A 10 13.84 -3.18 16.50
C GLU A 10 13.84 -4.64 16.07
N LYS A 11 14.99 -5.30 16.12
CA LYS A 11 15.11 -6.71 15.73
C LYS A 11 14.19 -7.61 16.56
N GLU A 12 14.26 -7.48 17.89
CA GLU A 12 13.41 -8.25 18.80
C GLU A 12 11.92 -7.93 18.58
N MET A 13 11.59 -6.65 18.36
CA MET A 13 10.21 -6.23 18.10
C MET A 13 9.64 -6.77 16.79
N LEU A 14 10.46 -6.98 15.75
CA LEU A 14 10.02 -7.55 14.48
C LEU A 14 9.60 -9.02 14.60
N GLU A 15 10.13 -9.75 15.60
CA GLU A 15 9.76 -11.13 15.89
C GLU A 15 8.45 -11.24 16.71
N MET A 16 7.93 -10.11 17.22
CA MET A 16 6.70 -10.05 18.00
C MET A 16 5.45 -9.84 17.11
N PRO A 17 4.24 -10.14 17.62
CA PRO A 17 3.00 -9.74 16.95
C PRO A 17 2.96 -8.22 16.73
N GLN A 18 2.84 -7.81 15.47
CA GLN A 18 2.80 -6.39 15.11
C GLN A 18 1.43 -5.80 15.44
N ALA A 19 1.43 -4.60 16.05
CA ALA A 19 0.20 -3.88 16.32
C ALA A 19 -0.42 -3.33 15.02
N ASP A 20 -1.75 -3.32 14.97
CA ASP A 20 -2.48 -2.71 13.86
C ASP A 20 -2.36 -1.17 13.96
N CYS A 21 -1.47 -0.60 13.15
CA CYS A 21 -1.23 0.83 13.09
C CYS A 21 -1.62 1.37 11.70
N PRO A 22 -2.91 1.57 11.40
CA PRO A 22 -3.36 1.98 10.08
C PRO A 22 -2.65 3.25 9.59
N VAL A 23 -2.28 3.26 8.32
CA VAL A 23 -1.60 4.38 7.66
C VAL A 23 -2.45 4.88 6.50
N ALA A 24 -2.72 6.18 6.49
CA ALA A 24 -3.31 6.89 5.35
C ALA A 24 -2.26 7.75 4.65
N HIS A 25 -2.47 7.93 3.36
CA HIS A 25 -1.69 8.82 2.51
C HIS A 25 -2.63 9.89 1.96
N HIS A 26 -2.28 11.16 2.10
CA HIS A 26 -3.04 12.27 1.55
C HIS A 26 -2.15 13.09 0.63
N PHE A 27 -2.66 13.40 -0.56
CA PHE A 27 -1.97 14.18 -1.57
C PHE A 27 -2.74 15.47 -1.85
N GLY A 28 -2.04 16.59 -1.81
CA GLY A 28 -2.52 17.90 -2.22
C GLY A 28 -1.44 18.63 -3.02
N PRO A 29 -1.76 19.80 -3.63
CA PRO A 29 -0.78 20.56 -4.40
C PRO A 29 0.45 20.91 -3.56
N GLY A 30 1.63 20.41 -3.94
CA GLY A 30 2.90 20.61 -3.24
C GLY A 30 3.01 19.97 -1.85
N ILE A 31 2.05 19.13 -1.43
CA ILE A 31 1.99 18.56 -0.08
C ILE A 31 1.61 17.08 -0.11
N TYR A 32 2.38 16.31 0.66
CA TYR A 32 2.09 14.92 1.01
C TYR A 32 1.97 14.79 2.53
N ILE A 33 0.91 14.14 3.00
CA ILE A 33 0.72 13.79 4.41
C ILE A 33 0.70 12.28 4.55
N ARG A 34 1.57 11.75 5.40
CA ARG A 34 1.49 10.38 5.91
C ARG A 34 0.85 10.43 7.29
N GLU A 35 -0.36 9.91 7.42
CA GLU A 35 -1.09 9.82 8.68
C GLU A 35 -0.99 8.40 9.23
N VAL A 36 -0.70 8.25 10.52
CA VAL A 36 -0.71 6.95 11.20
C VAL A 36 -1.57 7.02 12.46
N THR A 37 -2.40 6.01 12.66
CA THR A 37 -3.11 5.79 13.93
C THR A 37 -2.33 4.78 14.76
N LEU A 38 -1.91 5.18 15.95
CA LEU A 38 -1.15 4.36 16.89
C LEU A 38 -2.05 4.03 18.09
N PRO A 39 -2.43 2.76 18.33
CA PRO A 39 -3.26 2.38 19.46
C PRO A 39 -2.54 2.57 20.80
N ALA A 40 -3.30 2.91 21.87
CA ALA A 40 -2.76 3.00 23.22
C ALA A 40 -2.14 1.66 23.68
N GLY A 41 -1.08 1.75 24.48
CA GLY A 41 -0.43 0.60 25.09
C GLY A 41 0.67 -0.06 24.26
N ILE A 42 0.93 0.43 23.03
CA ILE A 42 1.99 -0.12 22.18
C ILE A 42 3.30 0.65 22.34
N PHE A 43 4.40 -0.05 22.05
CA PHE A 43 5.69 0.56 21.78
C PHE A 43 5.85 0.70 20.26
N ALA A 44 6.16 1.90 19.78
CA ALA A 44 6.29 2.21 18.38
C ALA A 44 7.73 2.62 18.04
N VAL A 45 8.29 1.99 17.01
CA VAL A 45 9.62 2.32 16.48
C VAL A 45 9.44 2.73 15.02
N GLY A 46 9.62 4.02 14.73
CA GLY A 46 9.52 4.53 13.37
C GLY A 46 10.77 4.24 12.53
N HIS A 47 10.67 4.36 11.21
CA HIS A 47 11.87 4.47 10.36
C HIS A 47 12.58 5.80 10.60
N THR A 48 13.89 5.83 10.32
CA THR A 48 14.69 7.06 10.43
C THR A 48 14.22 8.07 9.39
N GLN A 49 13.98 9.30 9.80
CA GLN A 49 13.59 10.41 8.93
C GLN A 49 14.86 11.13 8.45
N ARG A 50 15.03 11.30 7.13
CA ARG A 50 16.22 11.92 6.54
C ARG A 50 16.23 13.45 6.68
N TYR A 51 15.05 14.06 6.67
CA TYR A 51 14.89 15.51 6.61
C TYR A 51 14.01 16.04 7.73
N GLU A 52 14.17 17.34 8.01
CA GLU A 52 13.22 18.09 8.82
C GLU A 52 11.85 18.13 8.12
N HIS A 53 10.79 17.90 8.89
CA HIS A 53 9.42 17.89 8.38
C HIS A 53 8.45 18.29 9.51
N LEU A 54 7.28 18.77 9.13
CA LEU A 54 6.26 19.13 10.10
C LEU A 54 5.58 17.87 10.63
N ASN A 55 5.36 17.83 11.94
CA ASN A 55 4.61 16.78 12.61
C ASN A 55 3.37 17.42 13.24
N ILE A 56 2.23 16.76 13.08
CA ILE A 56 0.97 17.17 13.68
C ILE A 56 0.40 15.97 14.45
N MET A 57 0.29 16.10 15.76
CA MET A 57 -0.50 15.18 16.58
C MET A 57 -1.91 15.74 16.67
N LEU A 58 -2.86 15.05 16.03
CA LEU A 58 -4.27 15.45 16.06
C LEU A 58 -4.94 15.05 17.38
N THR A 59 -4.62 13.86 17.88
CA THR A 59 -5.14 13.32 19.16
C THR A 59 -4.06 12.51 19.87
N GLY A 60 -4.29 12.19 21.14
CA GLY A 60 -3.51 11.22 21.91
C GLY A 60 -2.27 11.77 22.60
N LYS A 61 -1.51 10.84 23.18
CA LYS A 61 -0.39 11.12 24.07
C LYS A 61 0.70 10.06 23.90
N VAL A 62 1.94 10.48 23.70
CA VAL A 62 3.08 9.58 23.42
C VAL A 62 4.27 9.99 24.27
N ALA A 63 4.87 9.04 24.97
CA ALA A 63 6.16 9.21 25.62
C ALA A 63 7.27 8.86 24.61
N ILE A 64 8.03 9.85 24.14
CA ILE A 64 9.09 9.68 23.16
C ILE A 64 10.46 9.65 23.84
N VAL A 65 11.37 8.86 23.28
CA VAL A 65 12.80 8.88 23.65
C VAL A 65 13.48 10.01 22.88
N ASP A 66 14.13 10.91 23.60
CA ASP A 66 14.90 12.05 23.08
C ASP A 66 16.29 12.05 23.72
N GLY A 67 17.26 11.46 23.02
CA GLY A 67 18.59 11.19 23.57
C GLY A 67 18.50 10.24 24.78
N ASP A 68 19.01 10.69 25.94
CA ASP A 68 18.96 9.94 27.20
C ASP A 68 17.73 10.33 28.07
N GLN A 69 16.78 11.12 27.54
CA GLN A 69 15.58 11.57 28.24
C GLN A 69 14.31 11.00 27.60
N VAL A 70 13.24 10.94 28.40
CA VAL A 70 11.88 10.65 27.91
C VAL A 70 11.05 11.92 28.03
N ARG A 71 10.41 12.31 26.92
CA ARG A 71 9.51 13.46 26.87
C ARG A 71 8.09 13.00 26.51
N VAL A 72 7.10 13.50 27.23
CA VAL A 72 5.69 13.28 26.87
C VAL A 72 5.25 14.36 25.89
N LEU A 73 4.66 13.93 24.78
CA LEU A 73 3.97 14.77 23.81
C LEU A 73 2.47 14.51 23.94
N GLU A 74 1.67 15.57 23.93
CA GLU A 74 0.21 15.52 24.10
C GLU A 74 -0.45 16.39 23.02
N ALA A 75 -1.45 15.84 22.35
CA ALA A 75 -2.21 16.53 21.32
C ALA A 75 -3.20 17.55 21.90
N PRO A 76 -3.60 18.59 21.12
CA PRO A 76 -3.09 18.91 19.79
C PRO A 76 -1.69 19.51 19.87
N LEU A 77 -0.78 19.01 19.03
CA LEU A 77 0.61 19.49 19.00
C LEU A 77 1.14 19.56 17.57
N ILE A 78 1.72 20.70 17.23
CA ILE A 78 2.40 20.92 15.95
C ILE A 78 3.85 21.26 16.23
N PHE A 79 4.79 20.58 15.56
CA PHE A 79 6.20 20.85 15.73
C PHE A 79 7.02 20.39 14.53
N THR A 80 8.19 21.01 14.34
CA THR A 80 9.17 20.55 13.35
C THR A 80 10.01 19.43 13.95
N GLY A 81 9.92 18.24 13.38
CA GLY A 81 10.76 17.10 13.76
C GLY A 81 12.13 17.21 13.12
N LYS A 82 13.19 16.94 13.88
CA LYS A 82 14.55 16.84 13.35
C LYS A 82 14.79 15.49 12.65
N PRO A 83 15.79 15.38 11.76
CA PRO A 83 16.19 14.09 11.21
C PRO A 83 16.56 13.12 12.33
N GLY A 84 16.29 11.84 12.11
CA GLY A 84 16.51 10.80 13.10
C GLY A 84 15.30 9.89 13.28
N ARG A 85 15.42 9.00 14.26
CA ARG A 85 14.46 7.92 14.51
C ARG A 85 13.60 8.25 15.73
N LYS A 86 12.28 8.13 15.58
CA LYS A 86 11.33 8.30 16.69
C LYS A 86 11.05 6.93 17.31
N VAL A 87 11.22 6.86 18.63
CA VAL A 87 10.94 5.69 19.44
C VAL A 87 10.07 6.13 20.60
N GLY A 88 8.94 5.47 20.84
CA GLY A 88 8.06 5.90 21.91
C GLY A 88 6.99 4.90 22.33
N TYR A 89 6.47 5.11 23.53
CA TYR A 89 5.34 4.36 24.08
C TYR A 89 4.07 5.19 23.99
N VAL A 90 3.00 4.60 23.45
CA VAL A 90 1.72 5.28 23.21
C VAL A 90 0.87 5.20 24.47
N LEU A 91 0.71 6.33 25.16
CA LEU A 91 -0.05 6.43 26.40
C LEU A 91 -1.56 6.52 26.14
N GLU A 92 -1.95 7.23 25.09
CA GLU A 92 -3.32 7.38 24.61
C GLU A 92 -3.32 7.28 23.08
N THR A 93 -4.33 6.60 22.50
CA THR A 93 -4.41 6.37 21.05
C THR A 93 -4.19 7.67 20.28
N CYS A 94 -3.19 7.65 19.40
CA CYS A 94 -2.63 8.83 18.79
C CYS A 94 -2.85 8.80 17.27
N VAL A 95 -3.39 9.88 16.71
CA VAL A 95 -3.36 10.13 15.26
C VAL A 95 -2.25 11.13 14.97
N TRP A 96 -1.24 10.67 14.23
CA TRP A 96 -0.01 11.40 13.96
C TRP A 96 0.19 11.59 12.47
N GLN A 97 0.43 12.82 12.04
CA GLN A 97 0.71 13.18 10.66
C GLN A 97 2.17 13.62 10.49
N ASN A 98 2.86 13.06 9.50
CA ASN A 98 4.08 13.61 8.94
C ASN A 98 3.74 14.37 7.65
N VAL A 99 4.08 15.66 7.59
CA VAL A 99 3.78 16.51 6.43
C VAL A 99 5.05 16.86 5.69
N TYR A 100 5.06 16.56 4.40
CA TYR A 100 6.20 16.74 3.50
C TYR A 100 5.81 17.67 2.34
N ALA A 101 6.72 18.58 1.95
CA ALA A 101 6.53 19.43 0.79
C ALA A 101 7.07 18.73 -0.46
N THR A 102 6.17 18.28 -1.33
CA THR A 102 6.49 17.51 -2.56
C THR A 102 5.26 17.40 -3.46
N ASP A 103 5.49 17.29 -4.77
CA ASP A 103 4.47 16.94 -5.77
C ASP A 103 4.49 15.43 -6.12
N GLU A 104 5.40 14.67 -5.53
CA GLU A 104 5.47 13.22 -5.72
C GLU A 104 4.27 12.50 -5.08
N THR A 105 3.75 11.50 -5.76
CA THR A 105 2.59 10.69 -5.33
C THR A 105 2.86 9.18 -5.31
N ASP A 106 4.00 8.74 -5.85
CA ASP A 106 4.49 7.37 -5.71
C ASP A 106 5.09 7.15 -4.33
N ILE A 107 4.46 6.28 -3.53
CA ILE A 107 4.85 6.13 -2.12
C ILE A 107 6.18 5.41 -1.97
N ASP A 108 6.56 4.49 -2.86
CA ASP A 108 7.87 3.84 -2.79
C ASP A 108 8.99 4.88 -2.99
N THR A 109 8.78 5.83 -3.90
CA THR A 109 9.67 6.98 -4.14
C THR A 109 9.69 7.93 -2.93
N LEU A 110 8.53 8.24 -2.35
CA LEU A 110 8.43 9.06 -1.14
C LEU A 110 9.15 8.42 0.05
N GLU A 111 8.96 7.12 0.26
CA GLU A 111 9.62 6.39 1.34
C GLU A 111 11.12 6.31 1.13
N ALA A 112 11.58 6.03 -0.09
CA ALA A 112 13.02 6.04 -0.41
C ALA A 112 13.64 7.43 -0.21
N HIS A 113 12.90 8.49 -0.52
CA HIS A 113 13.36 9.87 -0.38
C HIS A 113 13.37 10.37 1.05
N TYR A 114 12.32 10.13 1.85
CA TYR A 114 12.17 10.68 3.20
C TYR A 114 12.66 9.75 4.29
N LEU A 115 12.68 8.45 4.06
CA LEU A 115 12.96 7.44 5.08
C LEU A 115 14.29 6.74 4.82
N ASP A 116 14.94 6.40 5.92
CA ASP A 116 16.07 5.47 5.95
C ASP A 116 15.65 4.23 6.74
N LYS A 117 15.37 3.16 6.01
CA LYS A 117 15.00 1.85 6.56
C LYS A 117 16.25 1.15 7.04
N SER A 118 16.24 0.60 8.26
CA SER A 118 17.39 -0.08 8.85
C SER A 118 17.71 -1.39 8.11
N GLU A 119 18.93 -1.90 8.30
CA GLU A 119 19.30 -3.21 7.75
C GLU A 119 18.47 -4.35 8.35
N ASN A 120 18.09 -4.25 9.64
CA ASN A 120 17.21 -5.22 10.30
C ASN A 120 15.82 -5.24 9.63
N TRP A 121 15.25 -4.06 9.35
CA TRP A 121 13.98 -3.97 8.62
C TRP A 121 14.10 -4.53 7.20
N LYS A 122 15.15 -4.16 6.45
CA LYS A 122 15.33 -4.65 5.07
C LYS A 122 15.47 -6.17 5.02
N ALA A 123 16.21 -6.76 5.96
CA ALA A 123 16.36 -8.21 6.05
C ALA A 123 15.02 -8.89 6.35
N TYR A 124 14.28 -8.37 7.34
CA TYR A 124 12.94 -8.84 7.69
C TYR A 124 11.97 -8.73 6.51
N ASP A 125 11.87 -7.56 5.88
CA ASP A 125 10.97 -7.31 4.75
C ASP A 125 11.29 -8.22 3.55
N LYS A 126 12.57 -8.44 3.28
CA LYS A 126 13.02 -9.38 2.25
C LYS A 126 12.60 -10.82 2.56
N GLU A 127 12.83 -11.30 3.79
CA GLU A 127 12.42 -12.63 4.21
C GLU A 127 10.89 -12.83 4.10
N GLN A 128 10.11 -11.84 4.58
CA GLN A 128 8.65 -11.87 4.46
C GLN A 128 8.20 -11.87 2.99
N SER A 129 8.85 -11.09 2.12
CA SER A 129 8.58 -11.06 0.69
C SER A 129 8.89 -12.40 0.01
N GLU A 130 10.02 -13.04 0.33
CA GLU A 130 10.39 -14.35 -0.21
C GLU A 130 9.39 -15.45 0.22
N ILE A 131 8.98 -15.46 1.49
CA ILE A 131 7.95 -16.37 2.00
C ILE A 131 6.62 -16.14 1.28
N ALA A 132 6.16 -14.88 1.21
CA ALA A 132 4.92 -14.53 0.53
C ALA A 132 4.98 -14.90 -0.96
N HIS A 133 6.13 -14.73 -1.61
CA HIS A 133 6.30 -15.11 -3.02
C HIS A 133 6.18 -16.62 -3.23
N ALA A 134 6.82 -17.41 -2.36
CA ALA A 134 6.71 -18.87 -2.39
C ALA A 134 5.27 -19.33 -2.16
N LEU A 135 4.56 -18.73 -1.19
CA LEU A 135 3.16 -19.04 -0.91
C LEU A 135 2.23 -18.74 -2.08
N ASN A 136 2.56 -17.75 -2.92
CA ASN A 136 1.77 -17.37 -4.11
C ASN A 136 2.05 -18.22 -5.37
N GLN A 137 2.81 -19.31 -5.27
CA GLN A 137 3.07 -20.18 -6.43
C GLN A 137 1.78 -20.70 -7.08
N HIS A 138 0.79 -21.06 -6.28
CA HIS A 138 -0.50 -21.55 -6.76
C HIS A 138 -1.26 -20.52 -7.63
N ASN A 139 -1.12 -19.22 -7.33
CA ASN A 139 -1.75 -18.15 -8.12
C ASN A 139 -1.05 -18.00 -9.48
N ARG A 140 0.28 -18.12 -9.54
CA ARG A 140 1.02 -18.11 -10.80
C ARG A 140 0.69 -19.34 -11.66
N ASP A 141 0.55 -20.50 -11.03
CA ASP A 141 0.19 -21.75 -11.72
C ASP A 141 -1.24 -21.67 -12.28
N ASP A 142 -2.21 -21.15 -11.51
CA ASP A 142 -3.59 -20.98 -11.99
C ASP A 142 -3.68 -19.91 -13.10
N TYR A 143 -2.91 -18.83 -13.00
CA TYR A 143 -2.79 -17.84 -14.08
C TYR A 143 -2.33 -18.49 -15.40
N ALA A 144 -1.29 -19.31 -15.35
CA ALA A 144 -0.79 -20.02 -16.53
C ALA A 144 -1.86 -20.96 -17.12
N GLN A 145 -2.74 -21.51 -16.28
CA GLN A 145 -3.86 -22.34 -16.71
C GLN A 145 -4.98 -21.51 -17.36
N ALA A 146 -5.35 -20.37 -16.76
CA ALA A 146 -6.33 -19.44 -17.29
C ALA A 146 -5.92 -18.91 -18.69
N LEU A 147 -4.64 -18.62 -18.92
CA LEU A 147 -4.15 -18.24 -20.25
C LEU A 147 -4.42 -19.31 -21.30
N LYS A 148 -4.13 -20.58 -20.99
CA LYS A 148 -4.36 -21.71 -21.91
C LYS A 148 -5.84 -21.89 -22.23
N GLU A 149 -6.72 -21.77 -21.23
CA GLU A 149 -8.17 -21.89 -21.41
C GLU A 149 -8.74 -20.84 -22.37
N PHE A 150 -8.20 -19.63 -22.32
CA PHE A 150 -8.61 -18.53 -23.20
C PHE A 150 -7.85 -18.48 -24.53
N GLY A 151 -6.92 -19.42 -24.75
CA GLY A 151 -6.14 -19.54 -25.99
C GLY A 151 -5.06 -18.48 -26.15
N PHE A 152 -4.60 -17.88 -25.06
CA PHE A 152 -3.49 -16.92 -25.06
C PHE A 152 -2.17 -17.63 -24.80
N ASP A 153 -1.14 -17.29 -25.57
CA ASP A 153 0.24 -17.57 -25.15
C ASP A 153 0.72 -16.51 -24.15
N ALA A 154 1.62 -16.91 -23.25
CA ALA A 154 2.09 -16.04 -22.18
C ALA A 154 2.85 -14.80 -22.68
N ASN A 155 3.52 -14.89 -23.84
CA ASN A 155 4.27 -13.77 -24.39
C ASN A 155 3.32 -12.71 -24.96
N THR A 156 2.28 -13.11 -25.70
CA THR A 156 1.26 -12.20 -26.21
C THR A 156 0.45 -11.58 -25.08
N ALA A 157 0.07 -12.35 -24.05
CA ALA A 157 -0.60 -11.80 -22.88
C ALA A 157 0.25 -10.72 -22.19
N ARG A 158 1.56 -10.96 -22.04
CA ARG A 158 2.49 -9.98 -21.48
C ARG A 158 2.64 -8.73 -22.35
N GLN A 159 2.80 -8.90 -23.67
CA GLN A 159 2.91 -7.76 -24.61
C GLN A 159 1.65 -6.88 -24.56
N GLN A 160 0.45 -7.47 -24.50
CA GLN A 160 -0.79 -6.71 -24.36
C GLN A 160 -0.89 -5.99 -23.01
N ALA A 161 -0.42 -6.64 -21.94
CA ALA A 161 -0.38 -6.01 -20.62
C ALA A 161 0.61 -4.83 -20.56
N GLU A 162 1.75 -4.94 -21.24
CA GLU A 162 2.82 -3.94 -21.30
C GLU A 162 2.56 -2.81 -22.30
N GLU A 163 1.62 -2.97 -23.23
CA GLU A 163 1.21 -1.92 -24.17
C GLU A 163 0.62 -0.72 -23.43
N GLU A 164 1.20 0.48 -23.63
CA GLU A 164 0.84 1.68 -22.87
C GLU A 164 -0.10 2.63 -23.62
N SER A 165 -0.38 2.36 -24.90
CA SER A 165 -1.19 3.25 -25.76
C SER A 165 -2.64 3.42 -25.29
N ASP A 166 -3.18 2.46 -24.55
CA ASP A 166 -4.53 2.49 -23.99
C ASP A 166 -4.55 2.86 -22.49
N GLN A 167 -3.44 3.37 -21.93
CA GLN A 167 -3.34 3.66 -20.50
C GLN A 167 -3.49 5.15 -20.17
N ILE A 168 -4.09 5.41 -19.01
CA ILE A 168 -4.18 6.73 -18.38
C ILE A 168 -3.73 6.63 -16.92
N ASP A 169 -3.33 7.76 -16.36
CA ASP A 169 -3.01 7.85 -14.94
C ASP A 169 -4.24 7.55 -14.06
N MET A 170 -3.98 7.12 -12.82
CA MET A 170 -5.05 6.95 -11.83
C MET A 170 -5.70 8.31 -11.56
N PRO A 171 -7.04 8.44 -11.64
CA PRO A 171 -7.68 9.70 -11.30
C PRO A 171 -7.34 10.13 -9.87
N ASN A 172 -7.09 11.42 -9.67
CA ASN A 172 -6.54 11.96 -8.42
C ASN A 172 -7.31 11.52 -7.15
N ALA A 173 -8.63 11.36 -7.25
CA ALA A 173 -9.47 10.91 -6.14
C ALA A 173 -9.10 9.51 -5.60
N PHE A 174 -8.45 8.67 -6.42
CA PHE A 174 -8.10 7.29 -6.10
C PHE A 174 -6.61 7.09 -5.83
N LYS A 175 -5.76 8.08 -6.09
CA LYS A 175 -4.31 8.00 -5.81
C LYS A 175 -4.02 7.76 -4.33
N ALA A 176 -4.81 8.32 -3.43
CA ALA A 176 -4.69 8.06 -1.99
C ALA A 176 -5.21 6.69 -1.56
N VAL A 177 -6.01 6.03 -2.41
CA VAL A 177 -6.71 4.77 -2.08
C VAL A 177 -5.88 3.57 -2.51
N VAL A 178 -5.31 3.61 -3.71
CA VAL A 178 -4.57 2.49 -4.32
C VAL A 178 -3.22 2.91 -4.84
N GLN A 179 -2.27 1.97 -4.78
CA GLN A 179 -0.86 2.23 -5.04
C GLN A 179 -0.25 1.07 -5.82
N VAL A 180 0.55 1.37 -6.84
CA VAL A 180 1.27 0.34 -7.60
C VAL A 180 2.58 0.06 -6.90
N ARG A 181 2.81 -1.19 -6.46
CA ARG A 181 4.05 -1.58 -5.76
C ARG A 181 4.56 -2.92 -6.23
N ASP A 182 5.77 -3.31 -5.81
CA ASP A 182 6.28 -4.66 -6.08
C ASP A 182 5.38 -5.72 -5.45
N SER A 183 4.94 -6.66 -6.29
CA SER A 183 4.07 -7.77 -5.94
C SER A 183 4.87 -9.01 -5.56
N ASN A 184 4.36 -9.75 -4.58
CA ASN A 184 4.87 -11.08 -4.26
C ASN A 184 4.25 -12.16 -5.17
N ILE A 185 3.23 -11.84 -5.97
CA ILE A 185 2.67 -12.73 -6.98
C ILE A 185 3.53 -12.68 -8.24
N GLU A 186 3.54 -11.54 -8.93
CA GLU A 186 4.28 -11.31 -10.19
C GLU A 186 4.45 -9.81 -10.42
N GLY A 187 5.67 -9.40 -10.79
CA GLY A 187 5.96 -8.02 -11.21
C GLY A 187 5.47 -6.95 -10.22
N LYS A 188 4.55 -6.10 -10.70
CA LYS A 188 3.89 -5.06 -9.91
C LYS A 188 2.45 -5.50 -9.58
N GLY A 189 1.99 -5.08 -8.41
CA GLY A 189 0.64 -5.30 -7.91
C GLY A 189 -0.04 -3.97 -7.59
N LEU A 190 -1.37 -3.99 -7.47
CA LEU A 190 -2.12 -2.88 -6.90
C LEU A 190 -2.41 -3.15 -5.43
N PHE A 191 -2.05 -2.23 -4.55
CA PHE A 191 -2.17 -2.37 -3.11
C PHE A 191 -3.12 -1.33 -2.54
N LEU A 192 -3.88 -1.74 -1.53
CA LEU A 192 -4.81 -0.87 -0.85
C LEU A 192 -4.11 -0.05 0.24
N SER A 193 -4.37 1.25 0.28
CA SER A 193 -3.79 2.16 1.28
C SER A 193 -4.66 2.29 2.53
N TRP A 194 -5.99 2.21 2.41
CA TRP A 194 -6.92 2.36 3.54
C TRP A 194 -7.96 1.25 3.57
N HIS A 195 -8.47 0.91 4.76
CA HIS A 195 -9.51 -0.11 4.89
C HIS A 195 -10.74 0.18 4.00
N ILE A 196 -11.21 -0.86 3.32
CA ILE A 196 -12.41 -0.82 2.49
C ILE A 196 -13.34 -1.99 2.88
N ALA A 197 -14.63 -1.68 3.03
CA ALA A 197 -15.64 -2.68 3.32
C ALA A 197 -16.04 -3.48 2.07
N ALA A 198 -16.58 -4.68 2.26
CA ALA A 198 -17.08 -5.52 1.18
C ALA A 198 -18.12 -4.81 0.28
N GLY A 199 -18.00 -5.00 -1.03
CA GLY A 199 -18.93 -4.47 -2.03
C GLY A 199 -18.70 -3.01 -2.43
N GLN A 200 -17.66 -2.35 -1.92
CA GLN A 200 -17.33 -0.97 -2.27
C GLN A 200 -16.47 -0.88 -3.53
N ILE A 201 -16.67 0.18 -4.31
CA ILE A 201 -15.80 0.53 -5.42
C ILE A 201 -14.46 1.02 -4.86
N ILE A 202 -13.38 0.36 -5.28
CA ILE A 202 -12.02 0.68 -4.86
C ILE A 202 -11.41 1.71 -5.81
N ALA A 203 -11.42 1.43 -7.12
CA ALA A 203 -10.84 2.29 -8.15
C ALA A 203 -11.45 1.96 -9.52
N PRO A 204 -11.52 2.92 -10.45
CA PRO A 204 -11.84 2.64 -11.84
C PRO A 204 -10.67 1.86 -12.46
N ALA A 205 -10.95 0.76 -13.14
CA ALA A 205 -9.99 -0.05 -13.89
C ALA A 205 -9.94 0.34 -15.38
N ARG A 206 -11.06 0.82 -15.93
CA ARG A 206 -11.14 1.38 -17.28
C ARG A 206 -12.08 2.59 -17.28
N VAL A 207 -11.65 3.69 -17.89
CA VAL A 207 -12.45 4.91 -18.06
C VAL A 207 -12.39 5.34 -19.52
N SER A 208 -13.55 5.49 -20.16
CA SER A 208 -13.68 5.91 -21.55
C SER A 208 -12.81 5.07 -22.50
N GLY A 209 -12.83 3.75 -22.30
CA GLY A 209 -12.06 2.78 -23.09
C GLY A 209 -10.58 2.63 -22.70
N LYS A 210 -10.03 3.48 -21.83
CA LYS A 210 -8.62 3.45 -21.43
C LYS A 210 -8.40 2.83 -20.06
N ARG A 211 -7.39 1.97 -19.92
CA ARG A 211 -7.00 1.32 -18.66
C ARG A 211 -6.36 2.32 -17.71
N THR A 212 -6.72 2.23 -16.43
CA THR A 212 -5.99 2.89 -15.35
C THR A 212 -4.96 1.91 -14.75
N PRO A 213 -4.15 2.32 -13.76
CA PRO A 213 -3.34 1.36 -13.00
C PRO A 213 -4.13 0.19 -12.40
N ALA A 214 -5.40 0.38 -12.02
CA ALA A 214 -6.23 -0.70 -11.52
C ALA A 214 -6.70 -1.68 -12.59
N GLY A 215 -6.66 -1.32 -13.87
CA GLY A 215 -6.88 -2.25 -14.99
C GLY A 215 -5.60 -2.91 -15.51
N ARG A 216 -4.42 -2.45 -15.07
CA ARG A 216 -3.11 -2.94 -15.52
C ARG A 216 -2.43 -3.85 -14.49
N TYR A 217 -2.39 -3.44 -13.23
CA TYR A 217 -1.49 -4.03 -12.23
C TYR A 217 -2.20 -4.89 -11.18
N VAL A 218 -3.52 -5.10 -11.29
CA VAL A 218 -4.22 -6.01 -10.38
C VAL A 218 -3.94 -7.45 -10.82
N ASN A 219 -3.25 -8.20 -9.95
CA ASN A 219 -2.82 -9.55 -10.26
C ASN A 219 -3.94 -10.60 -10.17
N HIS A 220 -3.65 -11.77 -10.72
CA HIS A 220 -4.53 -12.92 -10.62
C HIS A 220 -4.42 -13.62 -9.26
N SER A 221 -5.56 -14.10 -8.74
CA SER A 221 -5.62 -15.06 -7.64
C SER A 221 -6.76 -16.06 -7.86
N ILE A 222 -6.55 -17.32 -7.45
CA ILE A 222 -7.61 -18.33 -7.40
C ILE A 222 -8.62 -18.05 -6.26
N ASN A 223 -8.19 -17.31 -5.25
CA ASN A 223 -9.02 -16.82 -4.14
C ASN A 223 -8.97 -15.28 -4.12
N PRO A 224 -9.60 -14.61 -5.10
CA PRO A 224 -9.48 -13.17 -5.24
C PRO A 224 -10.20 -12.43 -4.11
N ASN A 225 -9.69 -11.26 -3.75
CA ASN A 225 -10.36 -10.34 -2.82
C ASN A 225 -11.16 -9.25 -3.55
N CYS A 226 -11.04 -9.15 -4.88
CA CYS A 226 -11.77 -8.20 -5.70
C CYS A 226 -12.41 -8.85 -6.93
N LYS A 227 -13.31 -8.11 -7.56
CA LYS A 227 -13.85 -8.40 -8.90
C LYS A 227 -13.94 -7.13 -9.72
N TYR A 228 -14.03 -7.29 -11.04
CA TYR A 228 -14.40 -6.20 -11.93
C TYR A 228 -15.91 -6.17 -12.17
N THR A 229 -16.46 -4.97 -12.27
CA THR A 229 -17.85 -4.72 -12.67
C THR A 229 -17.89 -3.58 -13.67
N ALA A 230 -18.76 -3.66 -14.68
CA ALA A 230 -18.96 -2.58 -15.64
C ALA A 230 -20.19 -1.74 -15.31
N ASP A 231 -20.15 -0.46 -15.66
CA ASP A 231 -21.34 0.40 -15.66
C ASP A 231 -22.07 0.39 -17.02
N GLU A 232 -23.15 1.14 -17.13
CA GLU A 232 -23.95 1.26 -18.38
C GLU A 232 -23.17 1.90 -19.55
N LYS A 233 -22.08 2.63 -19.26
CA LYS A 233 -21.22 3.27 -20.26
C LYS A 233 -20.07 2.37 -20.71
N GLY A 234 -19.90 1.21 -20.06
CA GLY A 234 -18.81 0.29 -20.31
C GLY A 234 -17.51 0.64 -19.58
N ASP A 235 -17.54 1.58 -18.65
CA ASP A 235 -16.43 1.83 -17.73
C ASP A 235 -16.35 0.66 -16.74
N ILE A 236 -15.13 0.24 -16.41
CA ILE A 236 -14.90 -0.92 -15.54
C ILE A 236 -14.36 -0.44 -14.21
N TYR A 237 -14.90 -0.97 -13.12
CA TYR A 237 -14.53 -0.65 -11.75
C TYR A 237 -14.07 -1.90 -11.01
N LEU A 238 -13.04 -1.74 -10.19
CA LEU A 238 -12.59 -2.74 -9.22
C LEU A 238 -13.43 -2.62 -7.94
N VAL A 239 -14.01 -3.73 -7.50
CA VAL A 239 -14.92 -3.79 -6.35
C VAL A 239 -14.46 -4.87 -5.38
N SER A 240 -14.49 -4.56 -4.08
CA SER A 240 -14.11 -5.51 -3.01
C SER A 240 -15.14 -6.66 -2.88
N LEU A 241 -14.65 -7.89 -2.70
CA LEU A 241 -15.47 -9.08 -2.41
C LEU A 241 -15.65 -9.34 -0.91
N ARG A 242 -14.74 -8.81 -0.10
CA ARG A 242 -14.71 -8.88 1.36
C ARG A 242 -14.16 -7.56 1.90
N ASP A 243 -14.11 -7.44 3.22
CA ASP A 243 -13.34 -6.37 3.85
C ASP A 243 -11.84 -6.57 3.53
N ILE A 244 -11.16 -5.48 3.18
CA ILE A 244 -9.74 -5.46 2.80
C ILE A 244 -9.06 -4.37 3.60
N ASP A 245 -7.95 -4.70 4.24
CA ASP A 245 -7.17 -3.77 5.02
C ASP A 245 -6.11 -3.06 4.17
N GLY A 246 -5.89 -1.78 4.52
CA GLY A 246 -4.87 -0.95 3.93
C GLY A 246 -3.49 -1.10 4.58
N CYS A 247 -2.66 -0.07 4.41
CA CYS A 247 -1.35 0.02 5.04
C CYS A 247 -1.47 0.01 6.58
N LYS A 248 -0.59 -0.75 7.23
CA LYS A 248 -0.40 -0.89 8.68
C LYS A 248 1.10 -0.76 9.00
N GLY A 249 1.47 0.26 9.75
CA GLY A 249 2.87 0.49 10.12
C GLY A 249 3.76 0.70 8.89
N GLY A 250 4.74 -0.18 8.69
CA GLY A 250 5.68 -0.13 7.55
C GLY A 250 5.30 -1.03 6.36
N ASN A 251 4.16 -1.71 6.40
CA ASN A 251 3.76 -2.64 5.33
C ASN A 251 3.11 -1.90 4.13
N LYS A 252 2.90 -2.63 3.02
CA LYS A 252 2.36 -2.10 1.76
C LYS A 252 0.82 -2.07 1.69
N GLY A 253 0.13 -2.62 2.70
CA GLY A 253 -1.29 -2.97 2.64
C GLY A 253 -1.56 -4.31 1.94
N GLU A 254 -2.83 -4.72 1.87
CA GLU A 254 -3.21 -5.94 1.15
C GLU A 254 -3.11 -5.74 -0.38
N GLU A 255 -2.56 -6.75 -1.08
CA GLU A 255 -2.56 -6.79 -2.55
C GLU A 255 -3.96 -7.10 -3.07
N LEU A 256 -4.43 -6.29 -4.01
CA LEU A 256 -5.71 -6.43 -4.69
C LEU A 256 -5.57 -7.41 -5.85
N THR A 257 -6.44 -8.42 -5.87
CA THR A 257 -6.38 -9.51 -6.85
C THR A 257 -7.77 -9.84 -7.39
N VAL A 258 -7.81 -10.32 -8.64
CA VAL A 258 -9.04 -10.75 -9.33
C VAL A 258 -8.88 -12.14 -9.93
N ASP A 259 -10.00 -12.80 -10.24
CA ASP A 259 -10.00 -13.96 -11.11
C ASP A 259 -9.97 -13.50 -12.58
N TYR A 260 -8.91 -13.87 -13.30
CA TYR A 260 -8.72 -13.44 -14.69
C TYR A 260 -9.74 -14.09 -15.63
N ARG A 261 -10.29 -15.26 -15.29
CA ARG A 261 -11.35 -15.89 -16.10
C ARG A 261 -12.61 -15.02 -16.08
N GLN A 262 -12.95 -14.47 -14.92
CA GLN A 262 -14.07 -13.53 -14.77
C GLN A 262 -13.77 -12.20 -15.49
N ALA A 263 -12.55 -11.66 -15.34
CA ALA A 263 -12.14 -10.42 -16.00
C ALA A 263 -12.17 -10.54 -17.54
N LEU A 264 -11.68 -11.64 -18.10
CA LEU A 264 -11.67 -11.88 -19.54
C LEU A 264 -13.08 -12.13 -20.08
N THR A 265 -13.95 -12.79 -19.31
CA THR A 265 -15.36 -12.98 -19.66
C THR A 265 -16.10 -11.64 -19.74
N LEU A 266 -15.93 -10.79 -18.73
CA LEU A 266 -16.51 -9.44 -18.71
C LEU A 266 -16.09 -8.61 -19.92
N ASN A 267 -14.79 -8.64 -20.27
CA ASN A 267 -14.30 -7.93 -21.46
C ASN A 267 -14.94 -8.46 -22.75
N LYS A 268 -15.09 -9.78 -22.90
CA LYS A 268 -15.75 -10.38 -24.08
C LYS A 268 -17.22 -9.97 -24.19
N GLU A 269 -17.92 -9.84 -23.06
CA GLU A 269 -19.32 -9.39 -23.05
C GLU A 269 -19.44 -7.93 -23.47
N LEU A 270 -18.57 -7.05 -22.94
CA LEU A 270 -18.55 -5.63 -23.31
C LEU A 270 -18.24 -5.42 -24.79
N SER A 271 -17.31 -6.20 -25.37
CA SER A 271 -17.01 -6.11 -26.81
C SER A 271 -18.18 -6.50 -27.70
N LYS A 272 -19.04 -7.45 -27.27
CA LYS A 272 -20.23 -7.86 -28.04
C LYS A 272 -21.37 -6.86 -27.99
N CYS A 273 -21.47 -6.07 -26.92
CA CYS A 273 -22.50 -5.04 -26.77
C CYS A 273 -22.18 -3.74 -27.52
N GLN A 274 -20.97 -3.62 -28.07
CA GLN A 274 -20.51 -2.45 -28.84
C GLN A 274 -20.60 -2.67 -30.37
N GLU A 275 -21.01 -3.87 -30.81
CA GLU A 275 -21.37 -4.20 -32.21
C GLU A 275 -22.88 -4.06 -32.45
#